data_AF-A0ABC8RB07-F1
#
_entry.id   AF-A0ABC8RB07-F1
#
_cell.length_a   1.000
_cell.length_b   1.000
_cell.length_c   1.000
_cell.angle_alpha   90.00
_cell.angle_beta   90.00
_cell.angle_gamma   90.00
#
_symmetry.space_group_name_H-M   'P 1'
#
loop_
_entity.id
_entity.type
_entity.pdbx_description
1 polymer ?
#
loop_
_entity_poly.entity_id
_entity_poly.type
_entity_poly.pdbx_seq_one_letter_code
_entity_poly.pdbx_strand_id
1 'polypeptide(L)'
;MTVVRVTTDLNIKFSIDQVCNQSTVWRFEANGQEPGPYFVTLGGVEGNPGRETITNWFAIEKFEDAYKIQYCPNVCDTCRVICGDIGVVVDDGRRRLALIDQPFKVIFKKA
;
A
#
# COMPACT_ATOMS: atom_id res chain seq x y z
N MET A 1 -9.57 -22.16 4.65
CA MET A 1 -8.58 -21.11 4.99
C MET A 1 -8.07 -20.54 3.68
N THR A 2 -8.22 -19.23 3.48
CA THR A 2 -7.76 -18.57 2.25
C THR A 2 -6.28 -18.25 2.38
N VAL A 3 -5.50 -18.49 1.33
CA VAL A 3 -4.06 -18.28 1.30
C VAL A 3 -3.79 -16.88 0.73
N VAL A 4 -3.03 -16.06 1.46
CA VAL A 4 -2.46 -14.80 0.91
C VAL A 4 -1.19 -15.17 0.15
N ARG A 5 -1.10 -14.77 -1.13
CA ARG A 5 0.01 -15.10 -2.03
C ARG A 5 0.85 -13.86 -2.30
N VAL A 6 2.14 -14.07 -2.57
CA VAL A 6 3.01 -13.03 -3.11
C VAL A 6 2.57 -12.63 -4.52
N THR A 7 2.94 -11.43 -4.97
CA THR A 7 2.68 -10.96 -6.35
C THR A 7 1.20 -11.02 -6.73
N THR A 8 0.33 -10.77 -5.75
CA THR A 8 -1.13 -10.74 -5.91
C THR A 8 -1.64 -9.44 -5.30
N ASP A 9 -2.45 -8.71 -6.08
CA ASP A 9 -3.11 -7.49 -5.61
C ASP A 9 -4.02 -7.79 -4.42
N LEU A 10 -3.83 -7.04 -3.34
CA LEU A 10 -4.59 -7.17 -2.10
C LEU A 10 -4.86 -5.82 -1.45
N ASN A 11 -5.92 -5.76 -0.64
CA ASN A 11 -6.14 -4.65 0.29
C ASN A 11 -5.45 -4.96 1.63
N ILE A 12 -4.79 -3.97 2.22
CA ILE A 12 -4.23 -4.05 3.56
C ILE A 12 -5.10 -3.19 4.49
N LYS A 13 -5.44 -3.68 5.69
CA LYS A 13 -6.20 -2.92 6.67
C LYS A 13 -5.77 -3.22 8.10
N PHE A 14 -5.95 -2.25 8.99
CA PHE A 14 -5.77 -2.46 10.42
C PHE A 14 -7.07 -2.98 11.06
N SER A 15 -6.94 -4.03 11.88
CA SER A 15 -8.02 -4.55 12.71
C SER A 15 -8.10 -3.79 14.04
N ILE A 16 -8.49 -2.52 13.97
CA ILE A 16 -8.70 -1.65 15.12
C ILE A 16 -10.10 -1.04 15.05
N ASP A 17 -10.66 -0.68 16.20
CA ASP A 17 -11.88 0.12 16.24
C ASP A 17 -11.63 1.46 15.54
N GLN A 18 -12.62 1.92 14.79
CA GLN A 18 -12.51 3.16 14.02
C GLN A 18 -12.39 4.35 14.97
N VAL A 19 -11.16 4.86 15.13
CA VAL A 19 -10.88 6.04 15.96
C VAL A 19 -11.33 7.32 15.24
N CYS A 20 -11.22 7.34 13.92
CA CYS A 20 -11.85 8.33 13.05
C CYS A 20 -12.87 7.57 12.20
N ASN A 21 -14.00 8.18 11.83
CA ASN A 21 -15.04 7.60 10.95
C ASN A 21 -14.55 7.37 9.51
N GLN A 22 -13.32 6.92 9.33
CA GLN A 22 -12.65 6.60 8.09
C GLN A 22 -12.28 5.12 8.09
N SER A 23 -12.27 4.53 6.90
CA SER A 23 -11.81 3.16 6.69
C SER A 23 -10.35 2.99 7.13
N THR A 24 -10.02 1.83 7.72
CA THR A 24 -8.64 1.46 8.06
C THR A 24 -7.91 0.78 6.90
N VAL A 25 -8.56 0.69 5.73
CA VAL A 25 -7.95 0.19 4.50
C VAL A 25 -6.90 1.19 4.00
N TRP A 26 -5.75 0.67 3.66
CA TRP A 26 -4.64 1.43 3.10
C TRP A 26 -5.01 1.98 1.73
N ARG A 27 -4.53 3.19 1.45
CA ARG A 27 -4.67 3.87 0.17
C ARG A 27 -3.37 4.58 -0.18
N PHE A 28 -3.03 4.56 -1.45
CA PHE A 28 -1.95 5.33 -2.02
C PHE A 28 -2.46 6.72 -2.40
N GLU A 29 -1.83 7.77 -1.86
CA GLU A 29 -2.20 9.15 -2.16
C GLU A 29 -1.18 9.77 -3.11
N ALA A 30 -1.59 9.90 -4.38
CA ALA A 30 -0.86 10.71 -5.34
C ALA A 30 -1.13 12.18 -5.02
N ASN A 31 -0.20 12.85 -4.33
CA ASN A 31 -0.28 14.29 -4.10
C ASN A 31 -0.33 14.99 -5.47
N GLY A 32 -1.52 15.44 -5.88
CA GLY A 32 -1.81 15.87 -7.25
C GLY A 32 -1.21 17.23 -7.65
N GLN A 33 -0.34 17.84 -6.83
CA GLN A 33 0.09 19.22 -7.06
C GLN A 33 1.56 19.53 -6.76
N GLU A 34 2.32 18.68 -6.07
CA GLU A 34 3.74 18.95 -5.78
C GLU A 34 4.62 17.70 -5.89
N PRO A 35 5.91 17.85 -6.26
CA PRO A 35 6.91 16.78 -6.22
C PRO A 35 7.27 16.44 -4.77
N GLY A 36 6.31 15.88 -4.04
CA GLY A 36 6.48 15.36 -2.69
C GLY A 36 6.40 13.83 -2.67
N PRO A 37 6.88 13.18 -1.60
CA PRO A 37 6.78 11.73 -1.46
C PRO A 37 5.32 11.28 -1.50
N TYR A 38 5.04 10.26 -2.30
CA TYR A 38 3.70 9.68 -2.40
C TYR A 38 3.45 8.75 -1.21
N PHE A 39 2.60 9.18 -0.28
CA PHE A 39 2.40 8.47 0.98
C PHE A 39 1.35 7.36 0.87
N VAL A 40 1.50 6.38 1.77
CA VAL A 40 0.41 5.46 2.12
C VAL A 40 -0.39 6.07 3.26
N THR A 41 -1.69 6.18 3.06
CA THR A 41 -2.66 6.74 4.01
C THR A 41 -3.78 5.73 4.29
N LEU A 42 -4.74 6.12 5.12
CA LEU A 42 -5.95 5.34 5.40
C LEU A 42 -7.14 5.92 4.62
N GLY A 43 -8.32 5.34 4.78
CA GLY A 43 -9.53 5.80 4.09
C GLY A 43 -9.75 5.15 2.72
N GLY A 44 -9.06 4.05 2.42
CA GLY A 44 -9.32 3.24 1.23
C GLY A 44 -10.66 2.49 1.27
N VAL A 45 -11.03 1.89 0.14
CA VAL A 45 -12.22 1.04 -0.02
C VAL A 45 -11.76 -0.39 -0.25
N GLU A 46 -12.32 -1.33 0.50
CA GLU A 46 -12.05 -2.77 0.35
C GLU A 46 -12.84 -3.34 -0.84
N GLY A 47 -12.17 -4.14 -1.68
CA GLY A 47 -12.77 -4.77 -2.84
C GLY A 47 -12.98 -3.84 -4.04
N ASN A 48 -13.94 -4.19 -4.90
CA ASN A 48 -14.25 -3.52 -6.16
C ASN A 48 -12.99 -3.29 -7.06
N PRO A 49 -12.24 -4.35 -7.43
CA PRO A 49 -11.02 -4.20 -8.21
C PRO A 49 -11.29 -3.52 -9.55
N GLY A 50 -10.63 -2.38 -9.79
CA GLY A 50 -10.84 -1.59 -10.99
C GLY A 50 -10.31 -0.18 -10.86
N ARG A 51 -10.62 0.65 -11.86
CA ARG A 51 -10.18 2.05 -11.92
C ARG A 51 -10.56 2.86 -10.68
N GLU A 52 -11.74 2.62 -10.11
CA GLU A 52 -12.26 3.39 -8.97
C GLU A 52 -11.50 3.13 -7.67
N THR A 53 -10.93 1.93 -7.49
CA THR A 53 -10.22 1.55 -6.27
C THR A 53 -8.74 1.32 -6.49
N ILE A 54 -8.20 1.68 -7.66
CA ILE A 54 -6.85 1.35 -8.08
C ILE A 54 -5.77 1.73 -7.06
N THR A 55 -5.99 2.81 -6.32
CA THR A 55 -5.08 3.29 -5.26
C THR A 55 -5.10 2.47 -3.97
N ASN A 56 -6.01 1.50 -3.82
CA ASN A 56 -6.19 0.70 -2.60
C ASN A 56 -5.51 -0.68 -2.68
N TRP A 57 -4.80 -0.96 -3.78
CA TRP A 57 -4.23 -2.27 -4.09
C TRP A 57 -2.72 -2.25 -3.97
N PHE A 58 -2.22 -3.19 -3.18
CA PHE A 58 -0.80 -3.40 -2.90
C PHE A 58 -0.45 -4.85 -3.18
N ALA A 59 0.83 -5.15 -3.32
CA ALA A 59 1.33 -6.51 -3.40
C ALA A 59 2.39 -6.76 -2.32
N ILE A 60 2.47 -8.01 -1.87
CA ILE A 60 3.59 -8.50 -1.05
C ILE A 60 4.56 -9.19 -2.00
N GLU A 61 5.81 -8.75 -2.02
CA GLU A 61 6.87 -9.34 -2.83
C GLU A 61 7.91 -10.01 -1.95
N LYS A 62 8.55 -11.07 -2.46
CA LYS A 62 9.75 -11.61 -1.82
C LYS A 62 10.87 -10.58 -1.91
N PHE A 63 11.61 -10.42 -0.81
CA PHE A 63 12.75 -9.52 -0.76
C PHE A 63 13.84 -10.10 0.14
N GLU A 64 14.91 -10.58 -0.50
CA GLU A 64 16.00 -11.30 0.15
C GLU A 64 15.46 -12.51 0.94
N ASP A 65 15.72 -12.56 2.25
CA ASP A 65 15.27 -13.56 3.21
C ASP A 65 13.87 -13.27 3.81
N ALA A 66 13.21 -12.20 3.36
CA ALA A 66 11.96 -11.71 3.91
C ALA A 66 11.03 -11.19 2.79
N TYR A 67 10.24 -10.15 3.09
CA TYR A 67 9.28 -9.57 2.16
C TYR A 67 9.42 -8.04 2.09
N LYS A 68 8.82 -7.46 1.05
CA LYS A 68 8.55 -6.03 0.92
C LYS A 68 7.11 -5.82 0.47
N ILE A 69 6.63 -4.59 0.60
CA ILE A 69 5.33 -4.18 0.07
C ILE A 69 5.58 -3.33 -1.18
N GLN A 70 4.82 -3.58 -2.23
CA GLN A 70 4.88 -2.87 -3.49
C GLN A 70 3.53 -2.22 -3.80
N TYR A 71 3.56 -1.07 -4.46
CA TYR A 71 2.41 -0.50 -5.15
C TYR A 71 2.68 -0.56 -6.65
N CYS A 72 2.00 -1.46 -7.35
CA CYS A 72 1.99 -1.56 -8.81
C CYS A 72 0.75 -2.36 -9.25
N PRO A 73 -0.46 -1.81 -9.04
CA PRO A 73 -1.69 -2.58 -9.14
C PRO A 73 -2.02 -2.98 -10.57
N ASN A 74 -2.44 -4.24 -10.76
CA ASN A 74 -2.85 -4.83 -12.03
C ASN A 74 -4.38 -5.02 -12.14
N VAL A 75 -5.15 -4.45 -11.23
CA VAL A 75 -6.63 -4.52 -11.24
C VAL A 75 -7.30 -3.68 -12.35
N CYS A 76 -6.53 -2.97 -13.18
CA CYS A 76 -7.03 -2.16 -14.30
C CYS A 76 -6.06 -2.14 -15.48
N ASP A 77 -6.32 -2.94 -16.50
CA ASP A 77 -5.45 -3.12 -17.68
C ASP A 77 -5.21 -1.85 -18.51
N THR A 78 -6.10 -0.86 -18.42
CA THR A 78 -6.02 0.40 -19.19
C THR A 78 -5.46 1.56 -18.38
N CYS A 79 -5.26 1.38 -17.08
CA CYS A 79 -4.84 2.45 -16.19
C CYS A 79 -3.30 2.59 -16.21
N ARG A 80 -2.82 3.84 -16.22
CA ARG A 80 -1.39 4.12 -15.99
C ARG A 80 -1.19 4.47 -14.53
N VAL A 81 -0.42 3.66 -13.84
CA VAL A 81 -0.09 3.84 -12.42
C VAL A 81 1.40 4.02 -12.26
N ILE A 82 1.79 4.77 -11.24
CA ILE A 82 3.17 4.81 -10.78
C ILE A 82 3.41 3.48 -10.07
N CYS A 83 4.50 2.80 -10.44
CA CYS A 83 4.92 1.56 -9.81
C CYS A 83 6.17 1.79 -8.97
N GLY A 84 6.23 1.17 -7.80
CA GLY A 84 7.40 1.25 -6.94
C GLY A 84 7.23 0.53 -5.62
N ASP A 85 8.32 0.44 -4.89
CA ASP A 85 8.34 -0.18 -3.58
C ASP A 85 7.86 0.80 -2.50
N ILE A 86 7.27 0.24 -1.45
CA ILE A 86 6.92 0.99 -0.25
C ILE A 86 8.08 0.91 0.74
N GLY A 87 8.55 2.09 1.14
CA GLY A 87 9.60 2.23 2.14
C GLY A 87 9.22 3.26 3.21
N VAL A 88 10.20 3.58 4.07
CA VAL A 88 10.00 4.48 5.20
C VAL A 88 10.68 5.82 4.92
N VAL A 89 9.92 6.90 5.02
CA VAL A 89 10.41 8.28 4.96
C VAL A 89 10.18 8.99 6.29
N VAL A 90 11.05 9.93 6.64
CA VAL A 90 10.86 10.80 7.80
C VAL A 90 10.18 12.07 7.34
N ASP A 91 8.99 12.33 7.87
CA ASP A 91 8.14 13.48 7.56
C ASP A 91 7.69 14.10 8.89
N ASP A 92 8.06 15.35 9.12
CA ASP A 92 7.82 16.07 10.39
C ASP A 92 8.22 15.26 11.64
N GLY A 93 9.40 14.64 11.61
CA GLY A 93 9.93 13.79 12.69
C GLY A 93 9.21 12.44 12.86
N ARG A 94 8.23 12.11 12.00
CA ARG A 94 7.48 10.85 12.02
C ARG A 94 7.91 9.95 10.89
N ARG A 95 7.95 8.64 11.16
CA ARG A 95 8.24 7.61 10.15
C ARG A 95 6.95 7.26 9.43
N ARG A 96 6.82 7.69 8.17
CA ARG A 96 5.67 7.41 7.30
C ARG A 96 6.06 6.43 6.21
N LEU A 97 5.06 5.69 5.73
CA LEU A 97 5.22 4.82 4.56
C LEU A 97 4.98 5.64 3.29
N ALA A 98 5.88 5.49 2.32
CA ALA A 98 5.79 6.17 1.04
C ALA A 98 6.38 5.33 -0.08
N LEU A 99 6.02 5.65 -1.31
CA LEU A 99 6.66 5.10 -2.50
C LEU A 99 8.08 5.66 -2.62
N ILE A 100 9.08 4.78 -2.51
CA ILE A 100 10.51 5.14 -2.62
C ILE A 100 11.30 3.99 -3.25
N ASP A 101 12.49 4.31 -3.78
CA ASP A 101 13.35 3.31 -4.43
C ASP A 101 13.92 2.28 -3.45
N GLN A 102 14.04 2.62 -2.16
CA GLN A 102 14.55 1.71 -1.14
C GLN A 102 13.40 1.03 -0.37
N PRO A 103 13.09 -0.26 -0.64
CA PRO A 103 12.01 -0.96 0.04
C PRO A 103 12.26 -1.09 1.54
N PHE A 104 11.18 -1.06 2.32
CA PHE A 104 11.24 -1.46 3.73
C PHE A 104 11.06 -2.97 3.86
N LYS A 105 12.10 -3.67 4.33
CA LYS A 105 12.07 -5.11 4.57
C LYS A 105 11.15 -5.44 5.77
N VAL A 106 10.21 -6.36 5.58
CA VAL A 106 9.22 -6.78 6.57
C VAL A 106 9.12 -8.29 6.70
N ILE A 107 8.73 -8.75 7.90
CA ILE A 107 8.30 -10.12 8.19
C ILE A 107 6.88 -10.10 8.75
N PHE A 108 6.08 -11.12 8.41
CA PHE A 108 4.71 -11.24 8.91
C PHE A 108 4.67 -12.18 10.12
N LYS A 109 4.36 -11.62 11.29
CA LYS A 109 4.15 -12.37 12.52
C LYS A 109 2.64 -12.55 12.73
N LYS A 110 2.21 -13.79 12.96
CA LYS A 110 0.83 -14.04 13.40
C LYS A 110 0.59 -13.33 14.75
N ALA A 111 -0.47 -12.53 14.81
CA ALA A 111 -0.89 -11.83 16.03
C ALA A 111 -1.23 -12.80 17.16
#